data_AF-A0A5U4XA38-F1
#
_entry.id   AF-A0A5U4XA38-F1
#
_cell.length_a   1.000
_cell.length_b   1.000
_cell.length_c   1.000
_cell.angle_alpha   90.00
_cell.angle_beta   90.00
_cell.angle_gamma   90.00
#
_symmetry.space_group_name_H-M   'P 1'
#
loop_
_entity.id
_entity.type
_entity.pdbx_description
1 polymer ?
#
loop_
_entity_poly.entity_id
_entity_poly.type
_entity_poly.pdbx_seq_one_letter_code
_entity_poly.pdbx_strand_id
1 'polypeptide(L)'
;MKNNNHVFPAPRAETLSDMSLLAVLKRMEYTNLTQHGFRSTFHEWAGETTDYQREVIEHALARQLVDKAEAAYQRGTLWPKRVALMDDWTGYSTANS
;
A
#
# COMPACT_ATOMS: atom_id res chain seq x y z
N MET A 1 -3.68 7.91 27.22
CA MET A 1 -4.16 7.65 25.84
C MET A 1 -5.28 6.63 25.92
N LYS A 2 -6.50 7.00 25.51
CA LYS A 2 -7.66 6.09 25.50
C LYS A 2 -7.54 5.13 24.30
N ASN A 3 -8.00 3.89 24.45
CA ASN A 3 -8.16 2.83 23.44
C ASN A 3 -8.15 3.34 21.99
N ASN A 4 -6.98 3.44 21.38
CA ASN A 4 -6.84 3.78 19.98
C ASN A 4 -6.39 2.51 19.24
N ASN A 5 -7.25 1.96 18.38
CA ASN A 5 -7.01 0.73 17.63
C ASN A 5 -6.21 0.94 16.33
N HIS A 6 -5.58 2.11 16.18
CA HIS A 6 -4.71 2.42 15.05
C HIS A 6 -3.28 1.96 15.32
N VAL A 7 -2.67 1.32 14.32
CA VAL A 7 -1.23 0.97 14.33
C VAL A 7 -0.37 2.24 14.43
N PHE A 8 -0.83 3.34 13.82
CA PHE A 8 -0.17 4.64 13.88
C PHE A 8 -1.11 5.71 14.49
N PRO A 9 -1.11 5.87 15.81
CA PRO A 9 -1.96 6.85 16.48
C PRO A 9 -1.43 8.28 16.26
N ALA A 10 -2.32 9.25 16.05
CA ALA A 10 -1.94 10.66 16.05
C ALA A 10 -1.86 11.20 17.49
N PRO A 11 -0.87 12.06 17.83
CA PRO A 11 -0.74 12.60 19.19
C PRO A 11 -1.90 13.48 19.65
N ARG A 12 -2.61 14.10 18.69
CA ARG A 12 -3.67 15.10 18.92
C ARG A 12 -4.96 14.82 18.16
N ALA A 13 -5.02 13.71 17.43
CA ALA A 13 -6.17 13.30 16.63
C ALA A 13 -6.35 11.79 16.73
N GLU A 14 -7.47 11.27 16.20
CA GLU A 14 -7.70 9.83 16.15
C GLU A 14 -6.77 9.17 15.12
N THR A 15 -6.68 9.74 13.92
CA THR A 15 -5.88 9.26 12.79
C THR A 15 -4.81 10.26 12.34
N LEU A 16 -3.76 9.77 11.68
CA LEU A 16 -2.78 10.63 10.99
C LEU A 16 -3.42 11.26 9.75
N SER A 17 -3.07 12.51 9.46
CA SER A 17 -3.39 13.15 8.17
C SER A 17 -2.38 12.73 7.10
N ASP A 18 -2.77 12.82 5.82
CA ASP A 18 -1.86 12.56 4.68
C ASP A 18 -0.59 13.42 4.72
N MET A 19 -0.70 14.65 5.25
CA MET A 19 0.43 15.55 5.45
C MET A 19 1.48 15.01 6.41
N SER A 20 1.12 14.06 7.28
CA SER A 20 2.05 13.46 8.25
C SER A 20 3.18 12.72 7.54
N LEU A 21 2.86 11.96 6.49
CA LEU A 21 3.86 11.23 5.68
C LEU A 21 4.74 12.19 4.88
N LEU A 22 4.16 13.19 4.23
CA LEU A 22 4.92 14.22 3.52
C LEU A 22 5.87 14.99 4.46
N ALA A 23 5.44 15.28 5.68
CA ALA A 23 6.30 15.93 6.69
C ALA A 23 7.47 15.04 7.13
N VAL A 24 7.29 13.71 7.19
CA VAL A 24 8.40 12.77 7.45
C VAL A 24 9.39 12.78 6.30
N LEU A 25 8.94 12.64 5.05
CA LEU A 25 9.81 12.67 3.87
C LEU A 25 10.63 13.95 3.80
N LYS A 26 9.98 15.11 4.05
CA LYS A 26 10.66 16.40 4.11
C LYS A 26 11.74 16.47 5.19
N ARG A 27 11.50 15.90 6.38
CA ARG A 27 12.50 15.85 7.47
C ARG A 27 13.67 14.94 7.13
N MET A 28 13.46 13.93 6.30
CA MET A 28 14.50 13.06 5.75
C MET A 28 15.16 13.65 4.50
N GLU A 29 14.89 14.92 4.17
CA GLU A 29 15.43 15.65 3.01
C GLU A 29 14.99 15.09 1.64
N TYR A 30 14.00 14.20 1.60
CA TYR A 30 13.37 13.72 0.37
C TYR A 30 12.22 14.64 -0.05
N THR A 31 12.50 15.59 -0.93
CA THR A 31 11.53 16.59 -1.41
C THR A 31 10.83 16.20 -2.73
N ASN A 32 11.37 15.21 -3.44
CA ASN A 32 10.86 14.71 -4.71
C ASN A 32 10.03 13.42 -4.58
N LEU A 33 9.87 12.89 -3.36
CA LEU A 33 9.09 11.68 -3.10
C LEU A 33 7.70 12.04 -2.56
N THR A 34 6.71 11.23 -2.92
CA THR A 34 5.34 11.37 -2.43
C THR A 34 4.74 10.02 -2.07
N GLN A 35 3.70 10.04 -1.24
CA GLN A 35 2.91 8.84 -0.94
C GLN A 35 2.29 8.23 -2.20
N HIS A 36 1.90 9.06 -3.17
CA HIS A 36 1.43 8.58 -4.48
C HIS A 36 2.55 7.90 -5.27
N GLY A 37 3.76 8.46 -5.24
CA GLY A 37 4.95 7.87 -5.85
C GLY A 37 5.19 6.44 -5.36
N PHE A 38 5.17 6.21 -4.05
CA PHE A 38 5.34 4.86 -3.49
C PHE A 38 4.29 3.86 -3.99
N ARG A 39 3.02 4.27 -4.09
CA ARG A 39 1.95 3.40 -4.61
C ARG A 39 2.12 3.09 -6.10
N SER A 40 2.56 4.08 -6.89
CA SER A 40 2.83 3.88 -8.31
C SER A 40 3.99 2.93 -8.53
N THR A 41 5.10 3.10 -7.79
CA THR A 41 6.26 2.20 -7.87
C THR A 41 5.89 0.77 -7.54
N PHE A 42 5.10 0.54 -6.47
CA PHE A 42 4.61 -0.80 -6.14
C PHE A 42 3.76 -1.40 -7.28
N HIS A 43 2.81 -0.61 -7.81
CA HIS A 43 1.90 -1.07 -8.85
C HIS A 43 2.64 -1.42 -10.15
N GLU A 44 3.57 -0.56 -10.57
CA GLU A 44 4.38 -0.74 -11.77
C GLU A 44 5.30 -1.96 -11.63
N TRP A 45 6.04 -2.07 -10.52
CA TRP A 45 6.84 -3.25 -10.22
C TRP A 45 6.02 -4.54 -10.27
N ALA A 46 4.88 -4.58 -9.57
CA ALA A 46 4.05 -5.77 -9.52
C ALA A 46 3.51 -6.13 -10.92
N GLY A 47 3.09 -5.13 -11.71
CA GLY A 47 2.56 -5.36 -13.05
C GLY A 47 3.60 -5.75 -14.09
N GLU A 48 4.85 -5.30 -13.96
CA GLU A 48 5.89 -5.50 -14.97
C GLU A 48 6.82 -6.67 -14.67
N THR A 49 6.96 -7.05 -13.40
CA THR A 49 8.02 -7.99 -12.97
C THR A 49 7.49 -9.26 -12.32
N THR A 50 6.17 -9.39 -12.18
CA THR A 50 5.54 -10.54 -11.53
C THR A 50 4.34 -11.05 -12.31
N ASP A 51 3.90 -12.27 -12.02
CA ASP A 51 2.70 -12.87 -12.60
C ASP A 51 1.44 -12.68 -11.72
N TYR A 52 1.49 -11.79 -10.72
CA TYR A 52 0.33 -11.56 -9.86
C TYR A 52 -0.83 -10.95 -10.65
N GLN A 53 -2.02 -11.51 -10.46
CA GLN A 53 -3.23 -10.99 -11.10
C GLN A 53 -3.46 -9.54 -10.67
N ARG A 54 -3.85 -8.67 -11.62
CA ARG A 54 -4.15 -7.25 -11.38
C ARG A 54 -5.04 -7.04 -10.15
N GLU A 55 -6.02 -7.90 -10.00
CA GLU A 55 -6.95 -7.90 -8.89
C GLU A 55 -6.26 -8.04 -7.52
N VAL A 56 -5.27 -8.93 -7.40
CA VAL A 56 -4.46 -9.09 -6.17
C VAL A 56 -3.69 -7.80 -5.88
N ILE A 57 -3.12 -7.17 -6.92
CA ILE A 57 -2.33 -5.93 -6.83
C ILE A 57 -3.21 -4.76 -6.36
N GLU A 58 -4.39 -4.58 -6.93
CA GLU A 58 -5.33 -3.51 -6.56
C GLU A 58 -5.88 -3.73 -5.14
N HIS A 59 -6.19 -4.97 -4.76
CA HIS A 59 -6.59 -5.31 -3.38
C HIS A 59 -5.49 -5.05 -2.36
N ALA A 60 -4.23 -5.35 -2.72
CA ALA A 60 -3.06 -5.00 -1.92
C ALA A 60 -2.95 -3.48 -1.67
N LEU A 61 -3.33 -2.67 -2.66
CA LEU A 61 -3.39 -1.20 -2.56
C LEU A 61 -4.66 -0.67 -1.89
N ALA A 62 -5.56 -1.54 -1.44
CA ALA A 62 -6.90 -1.21 -0.94
C ALA A 62 -7.73 -0.37 -1.95
N ARG A 63 -7.48 -0.57 -3.24
CA ARG A 63 -8.25 0.03 -4.35
C ARG A 63 -9.39 -0.90 -4.72
N GLN A 64 -10.53 -0.31 -5.11
CA GLN A 64 -11.63 -1.06 -5.68
C GLN A 64 -11.37 -1.33 -7.17
N LEU A 65 -11.80 -2.50 -7.65
CA LEU A 65 -11.83 -2.78 -9.08
C LEU A 65 -12.76 -1.81 -9.80
N VAL A 66 -12.37 -1.44 -11.02
CA VAL A 66 -13.16 -0.53 -11.87
C VAL A 66 -14.47 -1.20 -12.30
N ASP A 67 -14.47 -2.51 -12.51
CA ASP A 67 -15.66 -3.27 -12.87
C ASP A 67 -16.41 -3.80 -11.65
N LYS A 68 -17.57 -3.21 -11.39
CA LYS A 68 -18.47 -3.61 -10.29
C LYS A 68 -19.05 -5.01 -10.49
N ALA A 69 -19.13 -5.52 -11.72
CA ALA A 69 -19.60 -6.88 -11.99
C ALA A 69 -18.55 -7.91 -11.54
N GLU A 70 -17.27 -7.65 -11.80
CA GLU A 70 -16.15 -8.50 -11.40
C GLU A 70 -15.97 -8.50 -9.87
N ALA A 71 -16.14 -7.33 -9.23
CA ALA A 71 -16.14 -7.19 -7.77
C ALA A 71 -17.25 -8.01 -7.08
N ALA A 72 -18.39 -8.26 -7.74
CA ALA A 72 -19.47 -9.09 -7.20
C ALA A 72 -19.13 -10.60 -7.21
N TYR A 73 -18.27 -11.05 -8.15
CA TYR A 73 -17.78 -12.43 -8.20
C TYR A 73 -16.60 -12.67 -7.26
N GLN A 74 -15.88 -11.62 -6.88
CA GLN A 74 -14.88 -11.65 -5.82
C GLN A 74 -15.47 -11.75 -4.41
N ARG A 75 -15.89 -12.94 -4.02
CA ARG A 75 -16.31 -13.20 -2.64
C ARG A 75 -15.16 -13.29 -1.63
N GLY A 76 -13.92 -13.40 -2.09
CA GLY A 76 -12.74 -13.58 -1.26
C GLY A 76 -11.81 -12.37 -1.26
N THR A 77 -11.18 -12.10 -0.12
CA THR A 77 -10.20 -11.00 0.06
C THR A 77 -8.83 -11.28 -0.59
N LEU A 78 -8.68 -12.45 -1.23
CA LEU A 78 -7.44 -12.96 -1.82
C LEU A 78 -6.24 -12.91 -0.86
N TRP A 79 -6.50 -13.02 0.45
CA TRP A 79 -5.52 -12.77 1.49
C TRP A 79 -4.20 -13.55 1.33
N PRO A 80 -4.18 -14.88 1.08
CA PRO A 80 -2.92 -15.60 0.90
C PRO A 80 -2.08 -15.08 -0.28
N LYS A 81 -2.73 -14.71 -1.39
CA LYS A 81 -2.05 -14.16 -2.57
C LYS A 81 -1.48 -12.77 -2.29
N ARG A 82 -2.20 -11.95 -1.50
CA ARG A 82 -1.73 -10.62 -1.09
C ARG A 82 -0.54 -10.70 -0.14
N VAL A 83 -0.53 -11.68 0.76
CA VAL A 83 0.63 -11.93 1.64
C VAL A 83 1.85 -12.28 0.80
N ALA A 84 1.73 -13.25 -0.10
CA ALA A 84 2.84 -13.63 -0.99
C ALA A 84 3.36 -12.45 -1.83
N LEU A 85 2.46 -11.65 -2.41
CA LEU A 85 2.84 -10.42 -3.15
C LEU A 85 3.63 -9.43 -2.28
N MET A 86 3.25 -9.26 -1.01
CA MET A 86 3.94 -8.35 -0.10
C MET A 86 5.29 -8.90 0.37
N ASP A 87 5.43 -10.22 0.50
CA ASP A 87 6.70 -10.87 0.81
C ASP A 87 7.70 -10.69 -0.35
N ASP A 88 7.25 -10.90 -1.59
CA ASP A 88 8.08 -10.67 -2.79
C ASP A 88 8.48 -9.19 -2.93
N TRP A 89 7.55 -8.28 -2.67
CA TRP A 89 7.82 -6.83 -2.67
C TRP A 89 8.86 -6.45 -1.62
N THR A 90 8.76 -7.06 -0.44
CA THR A 90 9.74 -6.86 0.63
C THR A 90 11.12 -7.32 0.17
N GLY A 91 11.22 -8.49 -0.44
CA GLY A 91 12.47 -8.99 -1.03
C GLY A 91 13.05 -8.02 -2.05
N TYR A 92 12.23 -7.51 -2.98
CA TYR A 92 12.68 -6.57 -4.01
C TYR A 92 13.15 -5.23 -3.45
N SER A 93 12.35 -4.62 -2.58
CA SER A 93 12.61 -3.25 -2.07
C SER A 93 13.76 -3.19 -1.06
N THR A 94 14.12 -4.32 -0.44
CA THR A 94 15.20 -4.40 0.55
C THR A 94 16.50 -5.00 0.00
N ALA A 95 16.50 -5.55 -1.22
CA ALA A 95 17.65 -6.24 -1.81
C ALA A 95 18.92 -5.38 -1.98
N ASN A 96 18.81 -4.05 -1.93
CA ASN A 96 19.93 -3.10 -2.05
C ASN A 96 20.07 -2.14 -0.85
N SER A 97 19.54 -2.51 0.33
CA SER A 97 19.67 -1.70 1.56
C SER A 97 20.98 -1.95 2.30
#